data_AF-A0A699RTL5-F1
#
_entry.id   AF-A0A699RTL5-F1
#
_cell.length_a   1.000
_cell.length_b   1.000
_cell.length_c   1.000
_cell.angle_alpha   90.00
_cell.angle_beta   90.00
_cell.angle_gamma   90.00
#
_symmetry.space_group_name_H-M   'P 1'
#
loop_
_entity.id
_entity.type
_entity.pdbx_description
1 polymer ?
#
loop_
_entity_poly.entity_id
_entity_poly.type
_entity_poly.pdbx_seq_one_letter_code
_entity_poly.pdbx_strand_id
1 'polypeptide(L)'
;DIAALGDGRYHVLYHGKSYNAEVVSADYATKTFVLKLNGQRIELHAKDRFDRLLDQMGLSSASAAKVNELKAPMPGLIVDIRVQPGQAVQKGDPLLVLEAMKMENILKAPADGVVGSVKVELRANVQKGQQVTLVHMQNDMSRIEADLAVVRRLATDTARILSRSVAELTAANERNNRLLQDTTIILAENRLFQDETRQALAENRAF
;
A
#
# COMPACT_ATOMS: atom_id res chain seq x y z
N ASP A 1 -16.79 3.31 -6.14
CA ASP A 1 -17.68 2.67 -5.15
C ASP A 1 -17.00 1.43 -4.62
N ILE A 2 -17.19 1.08 -3.36
CA ILE A 2 -16.57 -0.08 -2.73
C ILE A 2 -17.64 -0.83 -1.92
N ALA A 3 -17.84 -2.10 -2.25
CA ALA A 3 -18.69 -3.00 -1.50
C ALA A 3 -17.84 -4.09 -0.84
N ALA A 4 -18.01 -4.30 0.46
CA ALA A 4 -17.36 -5.39 1.18
C ALA A 4 -18.05 -6.72 0.83
N LEU A 5 -17.25 -7.75 0.56
CA LEU A 5 -17.74 -9.11 0.27
C LEU A 5 -17.48 -10.10 1.43
N GLY A 6 -16.78 -9.65 2.48
CA GLY A 6 -16.35 -10.49 3.61
C GLY A 6 -14.94 -11.07 3.42
N ASP A 7 -14.32 -11.51 4.52
CA ASP A 7 -12.98 -12.14 4.55
C ASP A 7 -11.86 -11.30 3.90
N GLY A 8 -11.87 -9.97 4.08
CA GLY A 8 -10.89 -9.09 3.45
C GLY A 8 -11.03 -8.96 1.93
N ARG A 9 -12.16 -9.39 1.37
CA ARG A 9 -12.51 -9.23 -0.05
C ARG A 9 -13.46 -8.06 -0.25
N TYR A 10 -13.27 -7.36 -1.36
CA TYR A 10 -13.99 -6.18 -1.74
C TYR A 10 -14.28 -6.19 -3.24
N HIS A 11 -15.44 -5.66 -3.61
CA HIS A 11 -15.73 -5.29 -4.98
C HIS A 11 -15.56 -3.77 -5.12
N VAL A 12 -14.72 -3.34 -6.05
CA VAL A 12 -14.42 -1.93 -6.29
C VAL A 12 -14.87 -1.52 -7.68
N LEU A 13 -15.67 -0.46 -7.75
CA LEU A 13 -16.05 0.21 -8.98
C LEU A 13 -15.24 1.51 -9.12
N TYR A 14 -14.44 1.61 -10.17
CA TYR A 14 -13.59 2.78 -10.46
C TYR A 14 -13.66 3.14 -11.94
N HIS A 15 -14.05 4.38 -12.25
CA HIS A 15 -14.33 4.87 -13.62
C HIS A 15 -15.18 3.90 -14.47
N GLY A 16 -16.22 3.31 -13.86
CA GLY A 16 -17.11 2.36 -14.55
C GLY A 16 -16.51 0.97 -14.77
N LYS A 17 -15.30 0.70 -14.28
CA LYS A 17 -14.68 -0.63 -14.30
C LYS A 17 -14.76 -1.28 -12.93
N SER A 18 -15.08 -2.57 -12.92
CA SER A 18 -15.18 -3.40 -11.71
C SER A 18 -13.89 -4.16 -11.43
N TYR A 19 -13.54 -4.25 -10.16
CA TYR A 19 -12.35 -4.92 -9.66
C TYR A 19 -12.69 -5.75 -8.44
N ASN A 20 -12.28 -7.01 -8.43
CA ASN A 20 -12.25 -7.82 -7.21
C ASN A 20 -10.92 -7.58 -6.50
N ALA A 21 -10.99 -7.06 -5.28
CA ALA A 21 -9.84 -6.80 -4.44
C ALA A 21 -9.84 -7.74 -3.24
N GLU A 22 -8.67 -8.26 -2.88
CA GLU A 22 -8.46 -9.10 -1.71
C GLU A 22 -7.22 -8.58 -0.97
N VAL A 23 -7.33 -8.38 0.33
CA VAL A 23 -6.18 -8.02 1.18
C VAL A 23 -5.45 -9.30 1.56
N VAL A 24 -4.22 -9.46 1.06
CA VAL A 24 -3.39 -10.65 1.31
C VAL A 24 -2.55 -10.46 2.57
N SER A 25 -1.95 -9.28 2.75
CA SER A 25 -1.24 -8.91 3.97
C SER A 25 -1.25 -7.40 4.19
N ALA A 26 -1.17 -7.00 5.46
CA ALA A 26 -1.10 -5.60 5.89
C ALA A 26 -0.09 -5.48 7.04
N ASP A 27 1.08 -4.93 6.75
CA ASP A 27 2.10 -4.57 7.72
C ASP A 27 2.10 -3.05 7.92
N TYR A 28 1.49 -2.64 9.03
CA TYR A 28 1.34 -1.22 9.37
C TYR A 28 2.65 -0.58 9.86
N ALA A 29 3.60 -1.37 10.36
CA ALA A 29 4.88 -0.84 10.86
C ALA A 29 5.78 -0.46 9.69
N THR A 30 5.86 -1.32 8.67
CA THR A 30 6.60 -1.04 7.43
C THR A 30 5.76 -0.29 6.39
N LYS A 31 4.49 0.00 6.70
CA LYS A 31 3.51 0.62 5.80
C LYS A 31 3.33 -0.16 4.49
N THR A 32 3.53 -1.48 4.53
CA THR A 32 3.51 -2.36 3.35
C THR A 32 2.22 -3.17 3.32
N PHE A 33 1.54 -3.16 2.18
CA PHE A 33 0.28 -3.87 1.97
C PHE A 33 0.39 -4.70 0.70
N VAL A 34 -0.02 -5.97 0.78
CA VAL A 34 -0.15 -6.82 -0.40
C VAL A 34 -1.62 -7.00 -0.68
N LEU A 35 -2.03 -6.55 -1.85
CA LEU A 35 -3.38 -6.73 -2.36
C LEU A 35 -3.36 -7.67 -3.56
N LYS A 36 -4.50 -8.28 -3.83
CA LYS A 36 -4.76 -9.03 -5.05
C LYS A 36 -5.94 -8.39 -5.77
N LEU A 37 -5.67 -7.77 -6.92
CA LEU A 37 -6.68 -7.16 -7.78
C LEU A 37 -6.91 -8.06 -8.99
N ASN A 38 -8.14 -8.56 -9.17
CA ASN A 38 -8.52 -9.46 -10.26
C ASN A 38 -7.57 -10.67 -10.42
N GLY A 39 -7.02 -11.17 -9.31
CA GLY A 39 -6.06 -12.28 -9.32
C GLY A 39 -4.57 -11.88 -9.33
N GLN A 40 -4.25 -10.63 -9.68
CA GLN A 40 -2.87 -10.15 -9.72
C GLN A 40 -2.45 -9.59 -8.37
N ARG A 41 -1.34 -10.10 -7.82
CA ARG A 41 -0.74 -9.58 -6.58
C ARG A 41 0.01 -8.28 -6.83
N ILE A 42 -0.23 -7.29 -5.98
CA ILE A 42 0.37 -5.97 -6.01
C ILE A 42 0.82 -5.63 -4.59
N GLU A 43 2.08 -5.27 -4.45
CA GLU A 43 2.65 -4.77 -3.21
C GLU A 43 2.62 -3.23 -3.23
N LEU A 44 2.23 -2.63 -2.12
CA LEU A 44 1.92 -1.23 -2.00
C LEU A 44 2.58 -0.69 -0.74
N HIS A 45 3.23 0.47 -0.86
CA HIS A 45 3.71 1.22 0.29
C HIS A 45 2.82 2.43 0.51
N ALA A 46 2.21 2.52 1.69
CA ALA A 46 1.46 3.70 2.07
C ALA A 46 2.43 4.82 2.42
N LYS A 47 2.20 6.01 1.84
CA LYS A 47 2.90 7.24 2.21
C LYS A 47 1.98 8.13 3.03
N ASP A 48 2.45 8.56 4.19
CA ASP A 48 1.77 9.54 5.01
C ASP A 48 2.19 10.98 4.64
N ARG A 49 1.79 11.95 5.47
CA ARG A 49 2.14 13.36 5.26
C ARG A 49 3.64 13.60 5.40
N PHE A 50 4.30 12.90 6.32
CA PHE A 50 5.73 13.05 6.58
C PHE A 50 6.55 12.44 5.43
N ASP A 51 6.16 11.26 4.94
CA ASP A 51 6.78 10.63 3.77
C ASP A 51 6.69 11.54 2.54
N ARG A 52 5.53 12.19 2.34
CA ARG A 52 5.35 13.15 1.24
C ARG A 52 6.19 14.41 1.39
N LEU A 53 6.40 14.89 2.62
CA LEU A 53 7.30 16.01 2.89
C LEU A 53 8.75 15.63 2.60
N LEU A 54 9.16 14.42 2.97
CA LEU A 54 10.49 13.88 2.66
C LEU A 54 10.72 13.73 1.15
N ASP A 55 9.72 13.25 0.40
CA ASP A 55 9.77 13.21 -1.08
C ASP A 55 9.97 14.63 -1.67
N GLN A 56 9.22 15.61 -1.17
CA GLN A 56 9.33 17.02 -1.61
C GLN A 56 10.69 17.65 -1.28
N MET A 57 11.34 17.16 -0.23
CA MET A 57 12.69 17.56 0.16
C MET A 57 13.79 16.76 -0.56
N GLY A 58 13.43 15.78 -1.40
CA GLY A 58 14.39 14.94 -2.15
C GLY A 58 15.10 13.90 -1.30
N LEU A 59 14.56 13.56 -0.13
CA LEU A 59 15.19 12.68 0.87
C LEU A 59 14.63 11.25 0.90
N SER A 60 13.75 10.91 -0.05
CA SER A 60 13.08 9.62 -0.09
C SER A 60 13.99 8.52 -0.66
N SER A 61 14.62 7.76 0.23
CA SER A 61 15.27 6.49 -0.12
C SER A 61 14.21 5.44 -0.44
N ALA A 62 14.30 4.86 -1.65
CA ALA A 62 13.62 3.65 -2.10
C ALA A 62 12.08 3.72 -2.28
N SER A 63 11.63 4.20 -3.45
CA SER A 63 10.53 3.50 -4.12
C SER A 63 11.13 2.53 -5.11
N ALA A 64 10.82 1.24 -4.99
CA ALA A 64 11.25 0.18 -5.90
C ALA A 64 10.66 0.41 -7.31
N ALA A 65 11.23 1.35 -8.06
CA ALA A 65 11.23 1.25 -9.50
C ALA A 65 11.87 -0.11 -9.80
N LYS A 66 11.17 -0.98 -10.52
CA LYS A 66 11.67 -2.31 -10.85
C LYS A 66 12.88 -2.10 -11.77
N VAL A 67 14.07 -2.05 -11.17
CA VAL A 67 15.33 -1.79 -11.88
C VAL A 67 15.64 -3.03 -12.69
N ASN A 68 15.61 -2.91 -14.01
CA ASN A 68 16.12 -3.98 -14.87
C ASN A 68 17.59 -3.72 -15.17
N GLU A 69 18.41 -4.71 -14.81
CA GLU A 69 19.82 -4.73 -15.16
C GLU A 69 19.99 -5.37 -16.53
N LEU A 70 20.52 -4.63 -17.50
CA LEU A 70 20.96 -5.21 -18.76
C LEU A 70 22.37 -5.79 -18.56
N LYS A 71 22.51 -7.08 -18.86
CA LYS A 71 23.76 -7.84 -18.74
C LYS A 71 24.24 -8.28 -20.12
N ALA A 72 25.55 -8.34 -20.30
CA ALA A 72 26.15 -8.85 -21.53
C ALA A 72 25.80 -10.35 -21.71
N PRO A 73 25.15 -10.75 -22.82
CA PRO A 73 24.72 -12.13 -23.03
C PRO A 73 25.90 -13.08 -23.33
N MET A 74 27.01 -12.52 -23.80
CA MET A 74 28.24 -13.19 -24.18
C MET A 74 29.43 -12.26 -23.92
N PRO A 75 30.67 -12.77 -23.80
CA PRO A 75 31.85 -11.92 -23.75
C PRO A 75 32.06 -11.19 -25.08
N GLY A 76 32.54 -9.95 -25.03
CA GLY A 76 32.78 -9.15 -26.24
C GLY A 76 33.32 -7.75 -25.94
N LEU A 77 33.45 -6.94 -26.99
CA LEU A 77 33.92 -5.56 -26.95
C LEU A 77 32.75 -4.60 -27.15
N ILE A 78 32.62 -3.56 -26.32
CA ILE A 78 31.65 -2.49 -26.55
C ILE A 78 32.16 -1.60 -27.68
N VAL A 79 31.46 -1.62 -28.82
CA VAL A 79 31.86 -0.86 -30.02
C VAL A 79 31.02 0.39 -30.24
N ASP A 80 29.85 0.47 -29.62
CA ASP A 80 28.97 1.65 -29.69
C ASP A 80 28.08 1.75 -28.43
N ILE A 81 27.80 2.97 -28.00
CA ILE A 81 26.90 3.31 -26.88
C ILE A 81 25.92 4.35 -27.40
N ARG A 82 24.65 3.97 -27.51
CA ARG A 82 23.60 4.80 -28.15
C ARG A 82 22.70 5.52 -27.17
N VAL A 83 23.00 5.42 -25.88
CA VAL A 83 22.19 6.01 -24.83
C VAL A 83 23.01 6.72 -23.78
N GLN A 84 22.37 7.66 -23.09
CA GLN A 84 22.94 8.41 -21.98
C GLN A 84 22.06 8.25 -20.72
N PRO A 85 22.65 8.35 -19.51
CA PRO A 85 21.87 8.43 -18.28
C PRO A 85 20.80 9.54 -18.36
N GLY A 86 19.59 9.26 -17.91
CA GLY A 86 18.43 10.15 -17.98
C GLY A 86 17.64 10.09 -19.29
N GLN A 87 18.12 9.36 -20.31
CA GLN A 87 17.41 9.24 -21.59
C GLN A 87 16.21 8.28 -21.49
N ALA A 88 15.05 8.71 -22.00
CA ALA A 88 13.89 7.83 -22.17
C ALA A 88 14.08 6.90 -23.38
N VAL A 89 13.73 5.63 -23.21
CA VAL A 89 13.85 4.56 -24.20
C VAL A 89 12.58 3.72 -24.23
N GLN A 90 12.21 3.23 -25.40
CA GLN A 90 11.11 2.30 -25.61
C GLN A 90 11.62 0.87 -25.76
N LYS A 91 10.76 -0.10 -25.49
CA LYS A 91 11.05 -1.52 -25.69
C LYS A 91 11.55 -1.75 -27.12
N GLY A 92 12.72 -2.36 -27.23
CA GLY A 92 13.37 -2.66 -28.51
C GLY A 92 14.35 -1.60 -28.99
N ASP A 93 14.40 -0.43 -28.35
CA ASP A 93 15.37 0.62 -28.69
C ASP A 93 16.81 0.12 -28.50
N PRO A 94 17.72 0.44 -29.42
CA PRO A 94 19.10 0.02 -29.33
C PRO A 94 19.83 0.82 -28.23
N LEU A 95 20.41 0.11 -27.26
CA LEU A 95 21.13 0.71 -26.14
C LEU A 95 22.64 0.73 -26.39
N LEU A 96 23.18 -0.42 -26.78
CA LEU A 96 24.62 -0.65 -26.93
C LEU A 96 24.85 -1.59 -28.12
N VAL A 97 26.07 -1.57 -28.67
CA VAL A 97 26.53 -2.60 -29.61
C VAL A 97 27.73 -3.32 -29.02
N LEU A 98 27.60 -4.64 -28.94
CA LEU A 98 28.63 -5.56 -28.48
C LEU A 98 29.18 -6.32 -29.69
N GLU A 99 30.48 -6.21 -29.96
CA GLU A 99 31.16 -7.05 -30.94
C GLU A 99 31.70 -8.31 -30.27
N ALA A 100 31.39 -9.46 -30.84
CA ALA A 100 31.96 -10.73 -30.44
C ALA A 100 32.14 -11.64 -31.66
N MET A 101 33.29 -12.30 -31.76
CA MET A 101 33.61 -13.21 -32.87
C MET A 101 33.40 -12.59 -34.28
N LYS A 102 33.79 -11.30 -34.46
CA LYS A 102 33.61 -10.52 -35.69
C LYS A 102 32.15 -10.25 -36.08
N MET A 103 31.22 -10.42 -35.14
CA MET A 103 29.81 -10.11 -35.32
C MET A 103 29.35 -9.09 -34.30
N GLU A 104 28.55 -8.13 -34.77
CA GLU A 104 27.91 -7.13 -33.92
C GLU A 104 26.57 -7.64 -33.38
N ASN A 105 26.35 -7.47 -32.09
CA ASN A 105 25.10 -7.76 -31.43
C ASN A 105 24.54 -6.48 -30.77
N ILE A 106 23.34 -6.09 -31.17
CA ILE A 106 22.67 -4.90 -30.64
C ILE A 106 21.93 -5.30 -29.37
N LEU A 107 22.36 -4.73 -28.24
CA LEU A 107 21.66 -4.90 -26.97
C LEU A 107 20.53 -3.89 -26.91
N LYS A 108 19.29 -4.39 -26.81
CA LYS A 108 18.07 -3.59 -26.88
C LYS A 108 17.42 -3.40 -25.51
N ALA A 109 16.64 -2.35 -25.37
CA ALA A 109 15.82 -2.11 -24.19
C ALA A 109 14.77 -3.23 -24.02
N PRO A 110 14.71 -3.90 -22.86
CA PRO A 110 13.76 -4.99 -22.64
C PRO A 110 12.31 -4.50 -22.44
N ALA A 111 12.14 -3.24 -22.07
CA ALA A 111 10.87 -2.57 -21.80
C ALA A 111 11.06 -1.05 -21.89
N ASP A 112 9.95 -0.32 -21.87
CA ASP A 112 9.95 1.15 -21.80
C ASP A 112 10.54 1.63 -20.47
N GLY A 113 11.33 2.70 -20.50
CA GLY A 113 11.95 3.25 -19.30
C GLY A 113 12.91 4.40 -19.52
N VAL A 114 13.59 4.76 -18.43
CA VAL A 114 14.64 5.78 -18.42
C VAL A 114 15.96 5.11 -18.06
N VAL A 115 17.00 5.39 -18.83
CA VAL A 115 18.34 4.89 -18.56
C VAL A 115 18.83 5.48 -17.24
N GLY A 116 19.07 4.64 -16.23
CA GLY A 116 19.58 5.06 -14.93
C GLY A 116 21.08 5.32 -14.97
N SER A 117 21.85 4.37 -15.52
CA SER A 117 23.28 4.55 -15.75
C SER A 117 23.83 3.59 -16.80
N VAL A 118 24.90 3.98 -17.46
CA VAL A 118 25.70 3.12 -18.35
C VAL A 118 26.97 2.74 -17.58
N LYS A 119 27.20 1.43 -17.38
CA LYS A 119 28.28 0.91 -16.52
C LYS A 119 29.52 0.45 -17.29
N VAL A 120 29.59 0.79 -18.57
CA VAL A 120 30.67 0.40 -19.48
C VAL A 120 31.08 1.59 -20.32
N GLU A 121 32.34 1.58 -20.74
CA GLU A 121 32.92 2.58 -21.62
C GLU A 121 33.04 2.04 -23.04
N LEU A 122 33.15 2.96 -24.00
CA LEU A 122 33.46 2.59 -25.38
C LEU A 122 34.81 1.86 -25.42
N ARG A 123 34.90 0.78 -26.19
CA ARG A 123 36.06 -0.13 -26.28
C ARG A 123 36.38 -0.91 -24.99
N ALA A 124 35.45 -0.99 -24.04
CA ALA A 124 35.59 -1.89 -22.90
C ALA A 124 35.32 -3.35 -23.28
N ASN A 125 36.14 -4.27 -22.78
CA ASN A 125 35.85 -5.71 -22.82
C ASN A 125 34.86 -6.07 -21.69
N VAL A 126 33.83 -6.83 -22.02
CA VAL A 126 32.83 -7.31 -21.06
C VAL A 126 32.77 -8.83 -21.04
N GLN A 127 32.47 -9.41 -19.87
CA GLN A 127 32.24 -10.83 -19.70
C GLN A 127 30.75 -11.19 -19.75
N LYS A 128 30.42 -12.45 -20.01
CA LYS A 128 29.03 -12.93 -19.90
C LYS A 128 28.48 -12.64 -18.51
N GLY A 129 27.28 -12.06 -18.45
CA GLY A 129 26.61 -11.71 -17.20
C GLY A 129 27.10 -10.39 -16.58
N GLN A 130 28.14 -9.76 -17.13
CA GLN A 130 28.58 -8.44 -16.67
C GLN A 130 27.51 -7.40 -16.96
N GLN A 131 27.21 -6.59 -15.96
CA GLN A 131 26.23 -5.51 -16.08
C GLN A 131 26.77 -4.40 -16.99
N VAL A 132 25.97 -4.01 -17.97
CA VAL A 132 26.34 -3.00 -18.96
C VAL A 132 25.48 -1.74 -18.86
N THR A 133 24.22 -1.86 -18.48
CA THR A 133 23.32 -0.71 -18.32
C THR A 133 22.27 -0.99 -17.24
N LEU A 134 21.87 0.07 -16.56
CA LEU A 134 20.72 0.10 -15.67
C LEU A 134 19.59 0.85 -16.35
N VAL A 135 18.42 0.22 -16.51
CA VAL A 135 17.20 0.87 -17.01
C VAL A 135 16.15 0.87 -15.91
N HIS A 136 15.75 2.06 -15.49
CA HIS A 136 14.60 2.26 -14.62
C HIS A 136 13.35 2.13 -15.47
N MET A 137 12.60 1.04 -15.31
CA MET A 137 11.39 0.87 -16.10
C MET A 137 10.40 1.99 -15.77
N GLN A 138 9.89 2.64 -16.81
CA GLN A 138 8.69 3.46 -16.69
C GLN A 138 7.55 2.46 -16.58
N ASN A 139 7.30 2.11 -15.34
CA ASN A 139 6.05 1.57 -14.89
C ASN A 139 4.93 2.38 -15.56
N ASP A 140 4.11 1.74 -16.41
CA ASP A 140 3.02 2.35 -17.18
C ASP A 140 2.13 3.13 -16.20
N MET A 141 2.44 4.43 -16.10
CA MET A 141 2.04 5.24 -14.96
C MET A 141 0.53 5.43 -14.96
N SER A 142 -0.08 5.40 -16.15
CA SER A 142 -1.51 5.32 -16.39
C SER A 142 -2.19 4.13 -15.70
N ARG A 143 -1.61 2.93 -15.81
CA ARG A 143 -2.15 1.72 -15.17
C ARG A 143 -1.89 1.72 -13.68
N ILE A 144 -0.69 2.11 -13.27
CA ILE A 144 -0.31 2.11 -11.86
C ILE A 144 -1.02 3.22 -11.08
N GLU A 145 -1.26 4.39 -11.67
CA GLU A 145 -2.09 5.43 -11.05
C GLU A 145 -3.55 5.00 -10.95
N ALA A 146 -4.08 4.32 -11.95
CA ALA A 146 -5.44 3.77 -11.88
C ALA A 146 -5.57 2.73 -10.75
N ASP A 147 -4.60 1.83 -10.63
CA ASP A 147 -4.56 0.84 -9.55
C ASP A 147 -4.29 1.50 -8.19
N LEU A 148 -3.39 2.49 -8.10
CA LEU A 148 -3.13 3.24 -6.86
C LEU A 148 -4.34 4.06 -6.41
N ALA A 149 -5.13 4.59 -7.34
CA ALA A 149 -6.32 5.36 -7.01
C ALA A 149 -7.41 4.48 -6.38
N VAL A 150 -7.58 3.26 -6.90
CA VAL A 150 -8.41 2.21 -6.28
C VAL A 150 -7.95 1.92 -4.86
N VAL A 151 -6.63 1.72 -4.68
CA VAL A 151 -6.01 1.43 -3.38
C VAL A 151 -6.19 2.58 -2.39
N ARG A 152 -5.91 3.82 -2.80
CA ARG A 152 -6.04 5.00 -1.94
C ARG A 152 -7.48 5.19 -1.48
N ARG A 153 -8.45 4.90 -2.35
CA ARG A 153 -9.87 4.97 -2.00
C ARG A 153 -10.27 3.86 -1.02
N LEU A 154 -9.80 2.63 -1.24
CA LEU A 154 -9.99 1.49 -0.31
C LEU A 154 -9.44 1.77 1.09
N ALA A 155 -8.24 2.35 1.17
CA ALA A 155 -7.63 2.72 2.44
C ALA A 155 -8.44 3.82 3.17
N THR A 156 -8.93 4.81 2.42
CA THR A 156 -9.73 5.92 2.98
C THR A 156 -11.10 5.44 3.49
N ASP A 157 -11.76 4.55 2.74
CA ASP A 157 -13.09 4.07 3.09
C ASP A 157 -13.03 3.06 4.26
N THR A 158 -11.99 2.22 4.34
CA THR A 158 -11.73 1.35 5.50
C THR A 158 -11.54 2.16 6.79
N ALA A 159 -10.77 3.24 6.73
CA ALA A 159 -10.59 4.14 7.87
C ALA A 159 -11.92 4.77 8.33
N ARG A 160 -12.78 5.17 7.38
CA ARG A 160 -14.11 5.76 7.70
C ARG A 160 -15.04 4.75 8.37
N ILE A 161 -15.07 3.50 7.90
CA ILE A 161 -15.88 2.43 8.49
C ILE A 161 -15.44 2.16 9.93
N LEU A 162 -14.13 2.01 10.16
CA LEU A 162 -13.59 1.79 11.50
C LEU A 162 -13.93 2.95 12.45
N SER A 163 -13.79 4.21 12.00
CA SER A 163 -14.18 5.37 12.81
C SER A 163 -15.66 5.37 13.19
N ARG A 164 -16.55 4.95 12.27
CA ARG A 164 -17.98 4.89 12.53
C ARG A 164 -18.33 3.79 13.54
N SER A 165 -17.76 2.60 13.38
CA SER A 165 -17.96 1.50 14.32
C SER A 165 -17.43 1.82 15.72
N VAL A 166 -16.29 2.52 15.82
CA VAL A 166 -15.77 3.00 17.11
C VAL A 166 -16.75 3.98 17.75
N ALA A 167 -17.27 4.96 17.01
CA ALA A 167 -18.24 5.91 17.55
C ALA A 167 -19.53 5.25 18.04
N GLU A 168 -20.04 4.26 17.31
CA GLU A 168 -21.24 3.49 17.70
C GLU A 168 -21.01 2.69 18.98
N LEU A 169 -19.85 2.04 19.12
CA LEU A 169 -19.47 1.31 20.33
C LEU A 169 -19.30 2.25 21.54
N THR A 170 -18.71 3.43 21.35
CA THR A 170 -18.59 4.43 22.42
C THR A 170 -19.96 4.89 22.91
N ALA A 171 -20.88 5.23 22.01
CA ALA A 171 -22.22 5.66 22.36
C ALA A 171 -23.04 4.58 23.07
N ALA A 172 -22.89 3.31 22.66
CA ALA A 172 -23.52 2.18 23.34
C ALA A 172 -22.98 1.99 24.76
N ASN A 173 -21.67 2.14 24.96
CA ASN A 173 -21.04 2.04 26.27
C ASN A 173 -21.54 3.13 27.23
N GLU A 174 -21.68 4.37 26.75
CA GLU A 174 -22.23 5.48 27.54
C GLU A 174 -23.68 5.23 27.99
N ARG A 175 -24.53 4.67 27.11
CA ARG A 175 -25.90 4.29 27.48
C ARG A 175 -25.94 3.23 28.58
N ASN A 176 -25.11 2.19 28.45
CA ASN A 176 -25.04 1.14 29.47
C ASN A 176 -24.59 1.70 30.83
N ASN A 177 -23.61 2.60 30.84
CA ASN A 177 -23.18 3.25 32.09
C ASN A 177 -24.29 4.07 32.75
N ARG A 178 -25.13 4.76 31.97
CA ARG A 178 -26.30 5.48 32.51
C ARG A 178 -27.34 4.53 33.10
N LEU A 179 -27.69 3.45 32.39
CA LEU A 179 -28.62 2.45 32.91
C LEU A 179 -28.14 1.80 34.20
N LEU A 180 -26.84 1.56 34.33
CA LEU A 180 -26.23 1.07 35.57
C LEU A 180 -26.36 2.09 36.72
N GLN A 181 -26.17 3.38 36.45
CA GLN A 181 -26.40 4.44 37.44
C GLN A 181 -27.87 4.49 37.88
N ASP A 182 -28.81 4.47 36.94
CA ASP A 182 -30.25 4.49 37.23
C ASP A 182 -30.67 3.28 38.07
N THR A 183 -30.17 2.09 37.73
CA THR A 183 -30.44 0.86 38.49
C THR A 183 -29.89 0.96 39.91
N THR A 184 -28.71 1.57 40.08
CA THR A 184 -28.09 1.77 41.40
C THR A 184 -28.93 2.71 42.27
N ILE A 185 -29.49 3.78 41.68
CA ILE A 185 -30.38 4.72 42.36
C ILE A 185 -31.67 4.00 42.81
N ILE A 186 -32.31 3.26 41.92
CA ILE A 186 -33.55 2.52 42.22
C ILE A 186 -33.34 1.51 43.36
N LEU A 187 -32.21 0.80 43.36
CA LEU A 187 -31.87 -0.15 44.44
C LEU A 187 -31.65 0.56 45.77
N ALA A 188 -31.04 1.76 45.77
CA ALA A 188 -30.87 2.57 46.97
C ALA A 188 -32.22 3.07 47.52
N GLU A 189 -33.10 3.55 46.66
CA GLU A 189 -34.46 4.00 47.03
C GLU A 189 -35.31 2.86 47.60
N ASN A 190 -35.28 1.68 46.96
CA ASN A 190 -35.99 0.51 47.45
C ASN A 190 -35.50 0.09 48.84
N ARG A 191 -34.18 0.16 49.08
CA ARG A 191 -33.59 -0.14 50.38
C ARG A 191 -34.05 0.84 51.45
N LEU A 192 -34.09 2.14 51.13
CA LEU A 192 -34.59 3.19 52.02
C LEU A 192 -36.06 2.93 52.40
N PHE A 193 -36.89 2.63 51.40
CA PHE A 193 -38.30 2.30 51.60
C PHE A 193 -38.49 1.08 52.50
N GLN A 194 -37.71 0.01 52.30
CA GLN A 194 -37.77 -1.17 53.16
C GLN A 194 -37.39 -0.87 54.61
N ASP A 195 -36.40 0.00 54.84
CA ASP A 195 -35.99 0.40 56.18
C ASP A 195 -37.06 1.25 56.87
N GLU A 196 -37.68 2.21 56.18
CA GLU A 196 -38.82 2.99 56.69
C GLU A 196 -40.01 2.10 57.05
N THR A 197 -40.34 1.13 56.18
CA THR A 197 -41.45 0.19 56.41
C THR A 197 -41.17 -0.69 57.63
N ARG A 198 -39.92 -1.14 57.81
CA ARG A 198 -39.50 -1.90 58.99
C ARG A 198 -39.60 -1.09 60.27
N GLN A 199 -39.20 0.19 60.23
CA GLN A 199 -39.27 1.08 61.38
C GLN A 199 -40.73 1.33 61.80
N ALA A 200 -41.61 1.64 60.86
CA ALA A 200 -43.04 1.84 61.13
C ALA A 200 -43.72 0.58 61.72
N LEU A 201 -43.37 -0.62 61.24
CA LEU A 201 -43.86 -1.89 61.78
C LEU A 201 -43.34 -2.16 63.21
N ALA A 202 -42.10 -1.77 63.52
CA ALA A 202 -41.54 -1.90 64.86
C ALA A 202 -42.22 -0.96 65.85
N GLU A 203 -42.49 0.29 65.46
CA GLU A 203 -43.20 1.28 66.27
C GLU A 203 -44.64 0.84 66.58
N ASN A 204 -45.36 0.27 65.60
CA ASN A 204 -46.73 -0.19 65.77
C ASN A 204 -46.86 -1.47 66.61
N ARG A 205 -45.76 -2.23 66.80
CA ARG A 205 -45.69 -3.39 67.71
C ARG A 205 -45.36 -3.01 69.16
N ALA A 206 -44.90 -1.78 69.39
CA ALA A 206 -44.55 -1.28 70.72
C ALA A 206 -45.73 -0.63 71.46
N PHE A 207 -46.86 -0.45 70.78
CA PHE A 207 -48.17 -0.07 71.32
C PHE A 207 -49.06 -1.30 71.51
#